data_AF-A0A2E0QUW4-F1
#
_entry.id   AF-A0A2E0QUW4-F1
#
_cell.length_a   1.000
_cell.length_b   1.000
_cell.length_c   1.000
_cell.angle_alpha   90.00
_cell.angle_beta   90.00
_cell.angle_gamma   90.00
#
_symmetry.space_group_name_H-M   'P 1'
#
loop_
_entity.id
_entity.type
_entity.pdbx_description
1 polymer ?
#
loop_
_entity_poly.entity_id
_entity_poly.type
_entity_poly.pdbx_seq_one_letter_code
_entity_poly.pdbx_strand_id
1 'polypeptide(L)'
;MKRTALWLSLSILFLVAVGYLALTVGTRPFLPEEWKAIQVGMPREEVHELIPNTWGKPSYHTKSFGPLIVASTPREWTFSRHGLDKANWDYIIGRIGLRGWHLGIGYQNGAVAELKISHRDEVNFWGSAIQAWVNKLTGSDFGTSPP
;
A
#
# COMPACT_ATOMS: atom_id res chain seq x y z
N MET A 1 -10.48 -39.01 -20.95
CA MET A 1 -9.98 -38.52 -19.64
C MET A 1 -8.89 -37.44 -19.75
N LYS A 2 -7.91 -37.53 -20.67
CA LYS A 2 -6.84 -36.50 -20.79
C LYS A 2 -7.36 -35.10 -21.17
N ARG A 3 -8.39 -35.02 -22.02
CA ARG A 3 -8.95 -33.75 -22.53
C ARG A 3 -9.72 -32.97 -21.46
N THR A 4 -10.49 -33.67 -20.61
CA THR A 4 -11.24 -33.05 -19.51
C THR A 4 -10.32 -32.56 -18.39
N ALA A 5 -9.27 -33.31 -18.06
CA ALA A 5 -8.24 -32.85 -17.13
C ALA A 5 -7.53 -31.58 -17.63
N LEU A 6 -7.19 -31.53 -18.93
CA LEU A 6 -6.57 -30.35 -19.54
C LEU A 6 -7.47 -29.11 -19.48
N TRP A 7 -8.77 -29.27 -19.77
CA TRP A 7 -9.75 -28.19 -19.67
C TRP A 7 -9.94 -27.71 -18.23
N LEU A 8 -9.99 -28.63 -17.26
CA LEU A 8 -10.04 -28.27 -15.84
C LEU A 8 -8.80 -27.48 -15.40
N SER A 9 -7.61 -27.91 -15.81
CA SER A 9 -6.37 -27.19 -15.50
C SER A 9 -6.34 -25.78 -16.10
N LEU A 10 -6.78 -25.64 -17.35
CA LEU A 10 -6.87 -24.32 -18.00
C LEU A 10 -7.90 -23.42 -17.31
N SER A 11 -9.06 -23.95 -16.91
CA SER A 11 -10.08 -23.20 -16.18
C SER A 11 -9.61 -22.74 -14.80
N ILE A 12 -8.87 -23.58 -14.07
CA ILE A 12 -8.30 -23.20 -12.77
C ILE A 12 -7.26 -22.08 -12.96
N LEU A 13 -6.35 -22.22 -13.93
CA LEU A 13 -5.37 -21.17 -14.23
C LEU A 13 -6.05 -19.86 -14.63
N PHE A 14 -7.09 -19.93 -15.44
CA PHE A 14 -7.88 -18.76 -15.82
C PHE A 14 -8.56 -18.10 -14.61
N LEU A 15 -9.17 -18.88 -13.71
CA LEU A 15 -9.77 -18.36 -12.48
C LEU A 15 -8.74 -17.69 -11.57
N VAL A 16 -7.56 -18.28 -11.42
CA VAL A 16 -6.45 -17.69 -10.64
C VAL A 16 -6.00 -16.37 -11.28
N ALA A 17 -5.84 -16.32 -12.60
CA ALA A 17 -5.44 -15.12 -13.31
C ALA A 17 -6.48 -13.99 -13.18
N VAL A 18 -7.76 -14.30 -13.37
CA VAL A 18 -8.85 -13.32 -13.23
C VAL A 18 -8.99 -12.86 -11.77
N GLY A 19 -8.91 -13.77 -10.81
CA GLY A 19 -8.92 -13.44 -9.38
C GLY A 19 -7.77 -12.53 -9.00
N TYR A 20 -6.56 -12.80 -9.50
CA TYR A 20 -5.40 -11.95 -9.31
C TYR A 20 -5.60 -10.55 -9.90
N LEU A 21 -6.09 -10.45 -11.14
CA LEU A 21 -6.35 -9.15 -11.78
C LEU A 21 -7.40 -8.33 -11.04
N ALA A 22 -8.48 -8.98 -10.57
CA ALA A 22 -9.49 -8.35 -9.73
C ALA A 22 -8.92 -7.83 -8.40
N LEU A 23 -8.03 -8.60 -7.77
CA LEU A 23 -7.37 -8.27 -6.51
C LEU A 23 -6.20 -7.25 -6.64
N THR A 24 -5.77 -6.92 -7.85
CA THR A 24 -4.61 -6.04 -8.09
C THR A 24 -5.00 -4.81 -8.90
N VAL A 25 -5.33 -4.96 -10.18
CA VAL A 25 -5.69 -3.87 -11.10
C VAL A 25 -7.05 -3.25 -10.72
N GLY A 26 -7.97 -4.05 -10.21
CA GLY A 26 -9.30 -3.62 -9.78
C GLY A 26 -9.32 -2.77 -8.50
N THR A 27 -8.19 -2.55 -7.83
CA THR A 27 -8.18 -1.91 -6.49
C THR A 27 -8.10 -0.38 -6.52
N ARG A 28 -7.71 0.25 -7.64
CA ARG A 28 -7.57 1.71 -7.75
C ARG A 28 -8.86 2.50 -7.47
N PRO A 29 -10.07 2.07 -7.89
CA PRO A 29 -11.31 2.76 -7.57
C PRO A 29 -11.61 2.82 -6.07
N PHE A 30 -11.07 1.87 -5.29
CA PHE A 30 -11.24 1.76 -3.85
C PHE A 30 -10.20 2.59 -3.06
N LEU A 31 -9.37 3.38 -3.74
CA LEU A 31 -8.52 4.36 -3.06
C LEU A 31 -9.41 5.35 -2.30
N PRO A 32 -8.96 5.80 -1.11
CA PRO A 32 -9.73 6.74 -0.30
C PRO A 32 -10.07 8.02 -1.07
N GLU A 33 -11.26 8.57 -0.82
CA GLU A 33 -11.71 9.80 -1.49
C GLU A 33 -10.82 10.99 -1.14
N GLU A 34 -10.22 10.98 0.06
CA GLU A 34 -9.27 11.99 0.52
C GLU A 34 -8.01 12.06 -0.37
N TRP A 35 -7.59 10.93 -0.96
CA TRP A 35 -6.48 10.93 -1.94
C TRP A 35 -6.87 11.62 -3.25
N LYS A 36 -8.12 11.44 -3.68
CA LYS A 36 -8.65 12.02 -4.92
C LYS A 36 -8.91 13.52 -4.77
N ALA A 37 -9.17 13.97 -3.55
CA ALA A 37 -9.38 15.37 -3.22
C ALA A 37 -8.10 16.22 -3.26
N ILE A 38 -6.92 15.62 -3.02
CA ILE A 38 -5.65 16.36 -3.04
C ILE A 38 -5.27 16.73 -4.48
N GLN A 39 -4.97 18.00 -4.69
CA GLN A 39 -4.62 18.55 -6.00
C GLN A 39 -3.35 19.40 -5.94
N VAL A 40 -2.68 19.53 -7.09
CA VAL A 40 -1.55 20.45 -7.24
C VAL A 40 -2.05 21.89 -7.03
N GLY A 41 -1.28 22.67 -6.28
CA GLY A 41 -1.62 24.04 -5.87
C GLY A 41 -2.34 24.13 -4.53
N MET A 42 -2.81 23.01 -3.97
CA MET A 42 -3.46 23.00 -2.65
C MET A 42 -2.45 23.37 -1.55
N PRO A 43 -2.80 24.26 -0.59
CA PRO A 43 -1.99 24.54 0.58
C PRO A 43 -1.73 23.28 1.42
N ARG A 44 -0.54 23.18 2.03
CA ARG A 44 -0.15 22.04 2.86
C ARG A 44 -1.07 21.87 4.07
N GLU A 45 -1.54 22.97 4.63
CA GLU A 45 -2.47 22.99 5.76
C GLU A 45 -3.80 22.34 5.37
N GLU A 46 -4.32 22.68 4.18
CA GLU A 46 -5.57 22.11 3.65
C GLU A 46 -5.43 20.60 3.41
N VAL A 47 -4.28 20.13 2.89
CA VAL A 47 -3.98 18.69 2.80
C VAL A 47 -4.02 18.03 4.17
N HIS A 48 -3.49 18.67 5.21
CA HIS A 48 -3.45 18.09 6.56
C HIS A 48 -4.81 18.08 7.24
N GLU A 49 -5.72 18.97 6.88
CA GLU A 49 -7.13 18.97 7.31
C GLU A 49 -7.95 17.89 6.58
N LEU A 50 -7.65 17.65 5.31
CA LEU A 50 -8.29 16.60 4.49
C LEU A 50 -7.97 15.19 4.97
N ILE A 51 -6.75 14.96 5.47
CA ILE A 51 -6.33 13.62 5.90
C ILE A 51 -6.82 13.32 7.32
N PRO A 52 -7.56 12.21 7.54
CA PRO A 52 -8.01 11.83 8.87
C PRO A 52 -6.84 11.68 9.84
N ASN A 53 -6.94 12.32 11.01
CA ASN A 53 -5.95 12.20 12.08
C ASN A 53 -5.76 10.74 12.57
N THR A 54 -6.72 9.87 12.29
CA THR A 54 -6.66 8.42 12.57
C THR A 54 -5.66 7.67 11.68
N TRP A 55 -5.27 8.21 10.53
CA TRP A 55 -4.25 7.60 9.67
C TRP A 55 -2.83 7.92 10.13
N GLY A 56 -2.64 8.88 11.03
CA GLY A 56 -1.32 9.25 11.52
C GLY A 56 -0.70 8.13 12.37
N LYS A 57 0.47 7.63 11.96
CA LYS A 57 1.43 7.09 12.95
C LYS A 57 2.30 8.25 13.41
N PRO A 58 2.46 8.47 14.73
CA PRO A 58 3.43 9.43 15.21
C PRO A 58 4.82 8.98 14.75
N SER A 59 5.39 9.66 13.76
CA SER A 59 6.79 9.54 13.42
C SER A 59 7.61 9.98 14.64
N TYR A 60 8.56 9.14 15.06
CA TYR A 60 9.45 9.33 16.21
C TYR A 60 10.35 10.59 16.15
N HIS A 61 10.15 11.49 15.17
CA HIS A 61 10.97 12.67 14.91
C HIS A 61 10.20 13.99 14.85
N THR A 62 8.89 14.01 15.13
CA THR A 62 8.07 15.22 15.08
C THR A 62 7.64 15.65 16.48
N LYS A 63 8.00 16.89 16.88
CA LYS A 63 7.31 17.61 17.96
C LYS A 63 5.85 17.78 17.52
N SER A 64 4.99 16.90 18.02
CA SER A 64 3.56 16.86 17.69
C SER A 64 2.87 18.16 18.12
N PHE A 65 2.15 18.81 17.21
CA PHE A 65 1.25 19.94 17.50
C PHE A 65 -0.12 19.46 18.05
N GLY A 66 -0.18 18.29 18.69
CA GLY A 66 -1.43 17.76 19.26
C GLY A 66 -1.22 16.53 20.14
N PRO A 67 -2.22 16.17 20.96
CA PRO A 67 -2.15 15.01 21.84
C PRO A 67 -1.90 13.75 21.01
N LEU A 68 -0.94 12.93 21.46
CA LEU A 68 -0.64 11.62 20.89
C LEU A 68 -1.85 10.70 21.13
N ILE A 69 -2.75 10.62 20.15
CA ILE A 69 -3.83 9.63 20.17
C ILE A 69 -3.23 8.31 19.69
N VAL A 70 -2.95 7.41 20.64
CA VAL A 70 -2.70 6.00 20.35
C VAL A 70 -4.04 5.37 19.99
N ALA A 71 -4.52 5.63 18.78
CA ALA A 71 -5.66 4.91 18.24
C ALA A 71 -5.16 3.53 17.84
N SER A 72 -5.67 2.51 18.53
CA SER A 72 -5.69 1.13 18.06
C SER A 72 -6.37 1.09 16.69
N THR A 73 -5.59 1.28 15.62
CA THR A 73 -6.10 1.42 14.27
C THR A 73 -6.41 0.02 13.71
N PRO A 74 -7.59 -0.20 13.12
CA PRO A 74 -7.73 -1.26 12.15
C PRO A 74 -6.81 -0.89 10.99
N ARG A 75 -5.69 -1.61 10.88
CA ARG A 75 -4.72 -1.53 9.79
C ARG A 75 -5.45 -1.35 8.47
N GLU A 76 -5.21 -0.26 7.74
CA GLU A 76 -4.87 -0.29 6.30
C GLU A 76 -4.09 0.95 5.86
N TRP A 77 -4.34 2.16 6.42
CA TRP A 77 -3.69 3.41 5.97
C TRP A 77 -2.79 4.06 7.03
N THR A 78 -1.68 4.63 6.60
CA THR A 78 -0.67 5.32 7.42
C THR A 78 -0.26 6.61 6.71
N PHE A 79 -0.31 7.73 7.43
CA PHE A 79 0.18 9.03 6.99
C PHE A 79 1.41 9.42 7.78
N SER A 80 2.53 9.61 7.08
CA SER A 80 3.76 10.16 7.65
C SER A 80 3.80 11.66 7.43
N ARG A 81 3.44 12.39 8.50
CA ARG A 81 3.48 13.86 8.54
C ARG A 81 4.89 14.29 8.89
N HIS A 82 5.62 14.86 7.94
CA HIS A 82 6.88 15.53 8.25
C HIS A 82 6.61 16.96 8.72
N GLY A 83 7.48 17.50 9.58
CA GLY A 83 7.37 18.90 10.02
C GLY A 83 7.41 19.85 8.82
N LEU A 84 6.64 20.95 8.92
CA LEU A 84 6.52 22.01 7.90
C LEU A 84 7.88 22.57 7.45
N ASP A 85 8.86 22.47 8.34
CA ASP A 85 10.20 23.01 8.31
C ASP A 85 11.28 22.02 7.80
N LYS A 86 10.96 20.73 7.62
CA LYS A 86 12.01 19.69 7.43
C LYS A 86 11.84 18.74 6.25
N ALA A 87 10.65 18.59 5.69
CA ALA A 87 10.50 17.79 4.46
C ALA A 87 9.54 18.41 3.47
N ASN A 88 9.96 18.38 2.21
CA ASN A 88 9.16 18.75 1.04
C ASN A 88 8.21 17.63 0.63
N TRP A 89 8.10 16.55 1.39
CA TRP A 89 7.28 15.39 1.04
C TRP A 89 6.49 14.90 2.25
N ASP A 90 5.21 14.64 2.06
CA ASP A 90 4.41 13.79 2.95
C ASP A 90 4.05 12.50 2.21
N TYR A 91 3.82 11.42 2.96
CA TYR A 91 3.52 10.11 2.40
C TYR A 91 2.28 9.51 3.03
N ILE A 92 1.32 9.10 2.21
CA ILE A 92 0.22 8.22 2.62
C ILE A 92 0.49 6.84 2.03
N ILE A 93 0.46 5.83 2.89
CA ILE A 93 0.70 4.44 2.52
C ILE A 93 -0.48 3.64 3.02
N GLY A 94 -1.01 2.76 2.20
CA GLY A 94 -1.94 1.77 2.72
C GLY A 94 -2.13 0.59 1.82
N ARG A 95 -3.11 -0.24 2.14
CA ARG A 95 -3.28 -1.55 1.51
C ARG A 95 -4.71 -1.75 1.09
N ILE A 96 -4.90 -2.37 -0.07
CA ILE A 96 -6.19 -2.89 -0.53
C ILE A 96 -5.93 -4.29 -1.10
N GLY A 97 -6.48 -5.32 -0.46
CA GLY A 97 -6.27 -6.71 -0.88
C GLY A 97 -4.79 -7.12 -0.82
N LEU A 98 -4.19 -7.45 -1.98
CA LEU A 98 -2.79 -7.87 -2.10
C LEU A 98 -1.85 -6.74 -2.58
N ARG A 99 -2.37 -5.52 -2.70
CA ARG A 99 -1.63 -4.37 -3.23
C ARG A 99 -1.43 -3.32 -2.15
N GLY A 100 -0.16 -2.97 -1.94
CA GLY A 100 0.23 -1.76 -1.21
C GLY A 100 0.18 -0.55 -2.14
N TRP A 101 -0.41 0.54 -1.67
CA TRP A 101 -0.56 1.81 -2.35
C TRP A 101 0.25 2.88 -1.62
N HIS A 102 0.89 3.76 -2.40
CA HIS A 102 1.72 4.84 -1.90
C HIS A 102 1.35 6.14 -2.64
N LEU A 103 0.98 7.17 -1.89
CA LEU A 103 0.86 8.55 -2.37
C LEU A 103 1.98 9.36 -1.75
N GLY A 104 2.90 9.86 -2.58
CA GLY A 104 3.83 10.91 -2.21
C GLY A 104 3.26 12.28 -2.59
N ILE A 105 3.27 13.21 -1.64
CA ILE A 105 2.80 14.58 -1.82
C ILE A 105 4.00 15.51 -1.68
N GLY A 106 4.47 16.05 -2.80
CA GLY A 106 5.58 16.98 -2.87
C GLY A 106 5.11 18.42 -2.71
N TYR A 107 5.76 19.21 -1.87
CA TYR A 107 5.44 20.60 -1.60
C TYR A 107 6.54 21.56 -2.09
N GLN A 108 6.12 22.71 -2.61
CA GLN A 108 6.97 23.85 -2.93
C GLN A 108 6.26 25.12 -2.47
N ASN A 109 6.97 26.00 -1.75
CA ASN A 109 6.41 27.26 -1.24
C ASN A 109 5.10 27.09 -0.43
N GLY A 110 4.98 25.99 0.34
CA GLY A 110 3.80 25.73 1.18
C GLY A 110 2.59 25.15 0.45
N ALA A 111 2.67 24.93 -0.87
CA ALA A 111 1.60 24.30 -1.64
C ALA A 111 2.07 23.00 -2.29
N VAL A 112 1.13 22.12 -2.62
CA VAL A 112 1.40 20.87 -3.36
C VAL A 112 1.94 21.21 -4.74
N ALA A 113 3.17 20.81 -5.03
CA ALA A 113 3.80 20.95 -6.33
C ALA A 113 3.72 19.66 -7.16
N GLU A 114 3.72 18.50 -6.49
CA GLU A 114 3.79 17.22 -7.17
C GLU A 114 3.00 16.14 -6.40
N LEU A 115 2.35 15.23 -7.15
CA LEU A 115 1.71 14.04 -6.61
C LEU A 115 2.27 12.79 -7.29
N LYS A 116 2.75 11.84 -6.50
CA LYS A 116 3.27 10.55 -6.96
C LYS A 116 2.42 9.43 -6.42
N ILE A 117 1.56 8.86 -7.27
CA ILE A 117 0.83 7.64 -6.95
C ILE A 117 1.63 6.45 -7.47
N SER A 118 1.95 5.52 -6.58
CA SER A 118 2.61 4.27 -6.92
C SER A 118 2.00 3.12 -6.13
N HIS A 119 2.27 1.90 -6.57
CA HIS A 119 1.82 0.70 -5.88
C HIS A 119 2.91 -0.37 -5.89
N ARG A 120 2.85 -1.26 -4.90
CA ARG A 120 3.66 -2.48 -4.83
C ARG A 120 2.73 -3.66 -4.61
N ASP A 121 2.78 -4.63 -5.50
CA ASP A 121 2.11 -5.91 -5.29
C ASP A 121 2.93 -6.72 -4.28
N GLU A 122 2.29 -7.22 -3.22
CA GLU A 122 2.96 -8.06 -2.21
C GLU A 122 3.15 -9.50 -2.67
N VAL A 123 3.43 -9.72 -3.96
CA VAL A 123 3.72 -11.07 -4.49
C VAL A 123 4.89 -11.70 -3.74
N ASN A 124 5.82 -10.90 -3.20
CA ASN A 124 6.95 -11.38 -2.40
C ASN A 124 6.56 -11.95 -1.03
N PHE A 125 5.45 -11.51 -0.42
CA PHE A 125 5.00 -12.05 0.87
C PHE A 125 4.35 -13.43 0.71
N TRP A 126 3.59 -13.63 -0.37
CA TRP A 126 3.08 -14.94 -0.73
C TRP A 126 4.16 -15.82 -1.36
N GLY A 127 5.12 -15.25 -2.08
CA GLY A 127 6.26 -15.98 -2.62
C GLY A 127 7.03 -16.71 -1.53
N SER A 128 7.33 -16.04 -0.40
CA SER A 128 8.00 -16.68 0.73
C SER A 128 7.10 -17.68 1.46
N ALA A 129 5.80 -17.41 1.61
CA ALA A 129 4.86 -18.34 2.25
C ALA A 129 4.60 -19.60 1.40
N ILE A 130 4.44 -19.43 0.09
CA ILE A 130 4.30 -20.53 -0.89
C ILE A 130 5.60 -21.29 -0.97
N GLN A 131 6.75 -20.62 -1.02
CA GLN A 131 8.05 -21.29 -1.01
C GLN A 131 8.28 -22.08 0.29
N ALA A 132 7.93 -21.51 1.45
CA ALA A 132 8.00 -22.21 2.73
C ALA A 132 7.06 -23.43 2.79
N TRP A 133 5.86 -23.30 2.21
CA TRP A 133 4.90 -24.39 2.11
C TRP A 133 5.38 -25.50 1.15
N VAL A 134 5.94 -25.12 -0.01
CA VAL A 134 6.56 -26.05 -0.96
C VAL A 134 7.73 -26.78 -0.29
N ASN A 135 8.65 -26.06 0.35
CA ASN A 135 9.79 -26.64 1.06
C ASN A 135 9.34 -27.63 2.14
N LYS A 136 8.22 -27.35 2.84
CA LYS A 136 7.62 -28.25 3.83
C LYS A 136 7.02 -29.51 3.19
N LEU A 137 6.49 -29.43 1.97
CA LEU A 137 5.92 -30.57 1.25
C LEU A 137 6.98 -31.43 0.54
N THR A 138 8.06 -30.82 0.08
CA THR A 138 9.13 -31.50 -0.67
C THR A 138 10.30 -31.93 0.20
N GLY A 139 10.36 -31.49 1.46
CA GLY A 139 11.48 -31.77 2.37
C GLY A 139 12.80 -31.12 1.94
N SER A 140 12.76 -30.15 1.03
CA SER A 140 13.93 -29.50 0.46
C SER A 140 14.13 -28.12 1.06
N ASP A 141 15.08 -27.99 1.99
CA ASP A 141 15.60 -26.70 2.43
C ASP A 141 16.56 -26.14 1.38
N PHE A 142 16.01 -25.47 0.36
CA PHE A 142 16.83 -24.57 -0.46
C PHE A 142 16.97 -23.26 0.31
N GLY A 143 18.12 -23.12 0.97
CA GLY A 143 18.46 -22.00 1.84
C GLY A 143 18.20 -20.65 1.21
N THR A 144 17.44 -19.82 1.91
CA THR A 144 17.28 -18.40 1.61
C THR A 144 18.54 -17.67 2.06
N SER A 145 19.47 -17.40 1.15
CA SER A 145 20.41 -16.29 1.33
C SER A 145 19.73 -15.02 0.79
N PRO A 146 19.45 -14.01 1.61
CA PRO A 146 18.91 -12.75 1.12
C PRO A 146 20.02 -11.88 0.50
N PRO A 147 19.77 -11.11 -0.58
CA PRO A 147 20.44 -9.84 -0.79
C PRO A 147 19.88 -8.74 0.13
#